data_AF-Q4DU57-F1
#
_entry.id   AF-Q4DU57-F1
#
_cell.length_a   1.000
_cell.length_b   1.000
_cell.length_c   1.000
_cell.angle_alpha   90.00
_cell.angle_beta   90.00
_cell.angle_gamma   90.00
#
_symmetry.space_group_name_H-M   'P 1'
#
loop_
_entity.id
_entity.type
_entity.pdbx_description
1 polymer ?
#
loop_
_entity_poly.entity_id
_entity_poly.type
_entity_poly.pdbx_seq_one_letter_code
_entity_poly.pdbx_strand_id
1 'polypeptide(L)'
;MKTSLFLALLLLSVCCPVVQGGNLYPRCQGEQLLGTADAGEESVFFKIRRYSKALTLTCLAYEVTSISDVGRGERDPCQVEHQTEYQYRLVIRATMVDEATGKIIETDYDVKELAGGSLGDLLIHSAELSKFSLVFMNKATNGRCRLRIRALMSYTERTKPFEREGLPVVIGLEPTSVYRNRSSTTKLFLSYPSGTNMQEAQSDVVKLTNLEKECADEHSQGHAMRPQPTPQSMEFIDDTSLVGLRDYYFDSSETLRICYHKKGKSVGAELAIVRVFECNPYGYEVVKGQDDEGRVYVGVETTIKFYGYDLDTRDLGDRAKFANDFEDCATAPPAGGVPEGLPLAPAESYGPGTRYTLWTWVLREGGFFKVCYKTRDGAWVEVPNIIDVAYDAPSTYAPGSSSPPSIPRPRDPITQEECPMAIERPGEPWTVYKSLKLTFNESKISEEYLLVLSRAFCIPRSALAVTRMTHDGEGHQVIYLSILCEELGDAAPCDTVERQNYILTLGKSNSTILSDIGILSVEGSRHLFAFGDDTVTMKGTGGRVVTLLITCATVVLVAAMAVYGVLKYRENRQYFIQFGNDDAEVEDMYAASDPKNTENKGPLPVKDAVIEVEE
;
A
#
# COMPACT_ATOMS: atom_id res chain seq x y z
N MET A 1 -16.19 -41.30 -24.72
CA MET A 1 -15.62 -39.93 -24.73
C MET A 1 -16.33 -38.94 -23.79
N LYS A 2 -17.58 -39.16 -23.32
CA LYS A 2 -18.27 -38.20 -22.42
C LYS A 2 -17.79 -38.19 -20.95
N THR A 3 -17.12 -39.25 -20.49
CA THR A 3 -16.60 -39.33 -19.10
C THR A 3 -15.30 -38.57 -18.88
N SER A 4 -14.49 -38.36 -19.93
CA SER A 4 -13.23 -37.62 -19.81
C SER A 4 -13.44 -36.10 -19.69
N LEU A 5 -14.51 -35.56 -20.28
CA LEU A 5 -14.81 -34.13 -20.21
C LEU A 5 -15.28 -33.72 -18.80
N PHE A 6 -16.07 -34.58 -18.14
CA PHE A 6 -16.53 -34.33 -16.76
C PHE A 6 -15.39 -34.41 -15.75
N LEU A 7 -14.42 -35.32 -15.94
CA LEU A 7 -13.25 -35.42 -15.07
C LEU A 7 -12.33 -34.19 -15.22
N ALA A 8 -12.17 -33.67 -16.45
CA ALA A 8 -11.39 -32.46 -16.70
C ALA A 8 -12.03 -31.21 -16.07
N LEU A 9 -13.36 -31.07 -16.14
CA LEU A 9 -14.08 -29.97 -15.49
C LEU A 9 -14.02 -30.05 -13.96
N LEU A 10 -14.07 -31.27 -13.38
CA LEU A 10 -13.92 -31.43 -11.93
C LEU A 10 -12.48 -31.15 -11.46
N LEU A 11 -11.47 -31.55 -12.23
CA LEU A 11 -10.06 -31.23 -11.93
C LEU A 11 -9.77 -29.73 -12.05
N LEU A 12 -10.41 -29.01 -13.00
CA LEU A 12 -10.29 -27.56 -13.13
C LEU A 12 -10.92 -26.80 -11.95
N SER A 13 -11.96 -27.34 -11.30
CA SER A 13 -12.57 -26.70 -10.12
C SER A 13 -11.71 -26.83 -8.84
N VAL A 14 -10.79 -27.81 -8.80
CA VAL A 14 -9.87 -28.00 -7.66
C VAL A 14 -8.56 -27.20 -7.84
N CYS A 15 -8.20 -26.82 -9.06
CA CYS A 15 -6.96 -26.07 -9.33
C CYS A 15 -7.01 -24.56 -9.03
N CYS A 16 -8.18 -23.99 -8.69
CA CYS A 16 -8.30 -22.56 -8.42
C CYS A 16 -8.96 -22.34 -7.04
N PRO A 17 -8.19 -22.51 -5.96
CA PRO A 17 -7.85 -21.30 -5.22
C PRO A 17 -6.40 -21.36 -4.72
N VAL A 18 -5.45 -21.16 -5.63
CA VAL A 18 -4.12 -20.68 -5.26
C VAL A 18 -3.97 -19.26 -5.81
N VAL A 19 -4.88 -18.38 -5.39
CA VAL A 19 -4.49 -16.97 -5.28
C VAL A 19 -3.47 -16.95 -4.15
N GLN A 20 -2.22 -16.80 -4.56
CA GLN A 20 -1.03 -16.83 -3.72
C GLN A 20 -1.26 -16.08 -2.41
N GLY A 21 -0.81 -16.64 -1.29
CA GLY A 21 -0.78 -15.96 0.00
C GLY A 21 0.04 -14.64 0.01
N GLY A 22 0.66 -14.27 -1.11
CA GLY A 22 1.41 -13.02 -1.28
C GLY A 22 0.59 -11.74 -1.08
N ASN A 23 -0.74 -11.80 -1.23
CA ASN A 23 -1.61 -10.61 -1.07
C ASN A 23 -2.03 -10.34 0.39
N LEU A 24 -1.61 -11.19 1.35
CA LEU A 24 -1.83 -10.97 2.78
C LEU A 24 -0.52 -10.54 3.43
N TYR A 25 -0.25 -9.24 3.48
CA TYR A 25 0.93 -8.63 4.12
C TYR A 25 2.25 -9.42 3.90
N PRO A 26 3.06 -9.10 2.89
CA PRO A 26 4.08 -10.00 2.32
C PRO A 26 5.16 -10.53 3.28
N ARG A 27 5.30 -9.98 4.49
CA ARG A 27 6.25 -10.46 5.52
C ARG A 27 5.65 -11.37 6.60
N CYS A 28 4.34 -11.60 6.62
CA CYS A 28 3.75 -12.55 7.56
C CYS A 28 4.03 -13.99 7.10
N GLN A 29 5.11 -14.58 7.59
CA GLN A 29 5.39 -15.99 7.36
C GLN A 29 4.49 -16.85 8.27
N GLY A 30 3.80 -17.84 7.70
CA GLY A 30 2.95 -18.72 8.48
C GLY A 30 2.17 -19.72 7.64
N GLU A 31 1.52 -20.66 8.31
CA GLU A 31 0.53 -21.54 7.68
C GLU A 31 -0.74 -20.73 7.38
N GLN A 32 -1.30 -20.91 6.18
CA GLN A 32 -2.59 -20.31 5.85
C GLN A 32 -3.70 -21.01 6.61
N LEU A 33 -4.38 -20.23 7.45
CA LEU A 33 -5.53 -20.63 8.24
C LEU A 33 -6.82 -20.16 7.55
N LEU A 34 -7.84 -21.00 7.59
CA LEU A 34 -9.15 -20.71 6.99
C LEU A 34 -10.24 -20.96 8.02
N GLY A 35 -11.14 -20.00 8.18
CA GLY A 35 -12.31 -20.09 9.05
C GLY A 35 -13.55 -19.54 8.36
N THR A 36 -14.72 -19.99 8.79
CA THR A 36 -16.02 -19.50 8.31
C THR A 36 -17.00 -19.42 9.46
N ALA A 37 -17.82 -18.37 9.49
CA ALA A 37 -18.86 -18.19 10.50
C ALA A 37 -20.14 -17.62 9.86
N ASP A 38 -21.28 -18.24 10.18
CA ASP A 38 -22.60 -17.72 9.88
C ASP A 38 -22.94 -16.54 10.81
N ALA A 39 -23.93 -15.72 10.44
CA ALA A 39 -24.30 -14.53 11.20
C ALA A 39 -24.63 -14.86 12.67
N GLY A 40 -23.97 -14.18 13.60
CA GLY A 40 -24.10 -14.40 15.04
C GLY A 40 -23.34 -15.61 15.57
N GLU A 41 -22.64 -16.37 14.71
CA GLU A 41 -21.86 -17.54 15.11
C GLU A 41 -20.36 -17.24 15.26
N GLU A 42 -19.66 -18.15 15.92
CA GLU A 42 -18.20 -18.13 16.05
C GLU A 42 -17.56 -19.42 15.52
N SER A 43 -16.32 -19.31 15.07
CA SER A 43 -15.53 -20.37 14.49
C SER A 43 -14.14 -20.40 15.11
N VAL A 44 -13.82 -21.49 15.80
CA VAL A 44 -12.47 -21.74 16.31
C VAL A 44 -11.69 -22.46 15.22
N PHE A 45 -10.95 -21.70 14.41
CA PHE A 45 -10.29 -22.21 13.21
C PHE A 45 -8.81 -22.55 13.42
N PHE A 46 -8.23 -22.19 14.57
CA PHE A 46 -6.90 -22.64 14.98
C PHE A 46 -6.79 -22.82 16.48
N LYS A 47 -6.15 -23.92 16.92
CA LYS A 47 -5.92 -24.24 18.33
C LYS A 47 -4.45 -24.51 18.57
N ILE A 48 -3.85 -23.76 19.48
CA ILE A 48 -2.49 -23.99 19.94
C ILE A 48 -2.50 -25.28 20.78
N ARG A 49 -1.56 -26.18 20.47
CA ARG A 49 -1.60 -27.56 20.98
C ARG A 49 -1.22 -27.66 22.44
N ARG A 50 -0.29 -26.82 22.90
CA ARG A 50 0.27 -26.85 24.26
C ARG A 50 -0.45 -25.84 25.14
N TYR A 51 -0.51 -26.15 26.43
CA TYR A 51 -0.88 -25.17 27.44
C TYR A 51 0.34 -24.28 27.69
N SER A 52 0.10 -22.98 27.74
CA SER A 52 1.14 -21.98 28.00
C SER A 52 0.59 -20.89 28.91
N LYS A 53 1.49 -20.18 29.60
CA LYS A 53 1.13 -19.01 30.42
C LYS A 53 1.27 -17.70 29.64
N ALA A 54 1.98 -17.74 28.53
CA ALA A 54 2.15 -16.59 27.66
C ALA A 54 2.28 -17.00 26.20
N LEU A 55 1.69 -16.17 25.35
CA LEU A 55 1.72 -16.24 23.91
C LEU A 55 2.16 -14.87 23.39
N THR A 56 3.26 -14.81 22.65
CA THR A 56 3.62 -13.62 21.88
C THR A 56 3.14 -13.83 20.45
N LEU A 57 2.20 -13.01 20.01
CA LEU A 57 1.70 -12.98 18.64
C LEU A 57 2.57 -12.06 17.80
N THR A 58 3.58 -12.64 17.15
CA THR A 58 4.59 -11.90 16.37
C THR A 58 4.03 -11.33 15.08
N CYS A 59 3.17 -12.10 14.39
CA CYS A 59 2.49 -11.60 13.20
C CYS A 59 1.10 -12.21 13.07
N LEU A 60 0.13 -11.38 12.66
CA LEU A 60 -1.19 -11.82 12.25
C LEU A 60 -1.62 -10.97 11.04
N ALA A 61 -1.70 -11.58 9.86
CA ALA A 61 -2.26 -10.97 8.67
C ALA A 61 -3.52 -11.72 8.29
N TYR A 62 -4.61 -11.04 7.94
CA TYR A 62 -5.83 -11.72 7.54
C TYR A 62 -6.66 -10.89 6.56
N GLU A 63 -7.55 -11.56 5.86
CA GLU A 63 -8.59 -10.97 5.02
C GLU A 63 -9.92 -11.64 5.33
N VAL A 64 -10.96 -10.83 5.44
CA VAL A 64 -12.33 -11.28 5.62
C VAL A 64 -13.09 -11.00 4.34
N THR A 65 -13.77 -12.02 3.81
CA THR A 65 -14.60 -11.93 2.60
C THR A 65 -16.01 -12.45 2.90
N SER A 66 -17.01 -11.88 2.22
CA SER A 66 -18.37 -12.43 2.23
C SER A 66 -18.43 -13.71 1.38
N ILE A 67 -19.07 -14.75 1.91
CA ILE A 67 -19.40 -15.98 1.17
C ILE A 67 -20.78 -15.77 0.56
N SER A 68 -20.81 -14.93 -0.47
CA SER A 68 -22.03 -14.52 -1.12
C SER A 68 -22.21 -15.26 -2.46
N ASP A 69 -23.18 -16.16 -2.57
CA ASP A 69 -23.72 -16.66 -3.86
C ASP A 69 -24.67 -15.61 -4.48
N VAL A 70 -24.24 -14.35 -4.45
CA VAL A 70 -25.07 -13.22 -4.84
C VAL A 70 -25.06 -13.12 -6.36
N GLY A 71 -26.24 -13.29 -6.98
CA GLY A 71 -26.41 -13.12 -8.41
C GLY A 71 -25.97 -11.72 -8.85
N ARG A 72 -25.56 -11.56 -10.12
CA ARG A 72 -25.17 -10.25 -10.67
C ARG A 72 -26.24 -9.19 -10.35
N GLY A 73 -25.90 -8.21 -9.51
CA GLY A 73 -26.73 -7.05 -9.20
C GLY A 73 -27.43 -7.05 -7.84
N GLU A 74 -27.38 -8.14 -7.07
CA GLU A 74 -27.86 -8.14 -5.68
C GLU A 74 -26.80 -7.52 -4.74
N ARG A 75 -27.25 -6.83 -3.67
CA ARG A 75 -26.35 -6.27 -2.64
C ARG A 75 -25.84 -7.40 -1.73
N ASP A 76 -24.56 -7.35 -1.38
CA ASP A 76 -23.97 -8.31 -0.44
C ASP A 76 -24.68 -8.20 0.93
N PRO A 77 -25.28 -9.28 1.46
CA PRO A 77 -25.99 -9.27 2.74
C PRO A 77 -25.10 -8.94 3.93
N CYS A 78 -23.77 -9.08 3.78
CA CYS A 78 -22.78 -8.71 4.78
C CYS A 78 -22.34 -7.25 4.70
N GLN A 79 -22.61 -6.55 3.59
CA GLN A 79 -22.16 -5.19 3.39
C GLN A 79 -22.75 -4.26 4.45
N VAL A 80 -21.89 -3.46 5.06
CA VAL A 80 -22.30 -2.38 5.96
C VAL A 80 -22.25 -1.08 5.16
N GLU A 81 -23.31 -0.28 5.28
CA GLU A 81 -23.39 0.99 4.57
C GLU A 81 -22.26 1.94 5.01
N HIS A 82 -21.72 2.69 4.06
CA HIS A 82 -20.66 3.69 4.27
C HIS A 82 -19.32 3.21 4.83
N GLN A 83 -19.07 1.92 4.97
CA GLN A 83 -17.76 1.39 5.39
C GLN A 83 -17.32 0.19 4.54
N THR A 84 -16.05 -0.18 4.66
CA THR A 84 -15.50 -1.33 3.94
C THR A 84 -15.32 -2.58 4.79
N GLU A 85 -15.33 -2.44 6.12
CA GLU A 85 -15.24 -3.58 7.02
C GLU A 85 -16.60 -4.24 7.23
N TYR A 86 -16.60 -5.57 7.23
CA TYR A 86 -17.74 -6.37 7.71
C TYR A 86 -17.84 -6.33 9.24
N GLN A 87 -19.02 -6.67 9.77
CA GLN A 87 -19.22 -6.84 11.22
C GLN A 87 -18.64 -8.18 11.68
N TYR A 88 -17.41 -8.17 12.21
CA TYR A 88 -16.78 -9.34 12.80
C TYR A 88 -15.86 -8.96 13.96
N ARG A 89 -15.52 -9.97 14.76
CA ARG A 89 -14.49 -9.92 15.79
C ARG A 89 -13.47 -11.02 15.54
N LEU A 90 -12.20 -10.73 15.80
CA LEU A 90 -11.13 -11.71 15.74
C LEU A 90 -10.39 -11.69 17.06
N VAL A 91 -10.41 -12.81 17.78
CA VAL A 91 -9.84 -12.88 19.13
C VAL A 91 -8.88 -14.04 19.29
N ILE A 92 -7.89 -13.86 20.15
CA ILE A 92 -7.20 -14.96 20.78
C ILE A 92 -7.96 -15.29 22.07
N ARG A 93 -8.53 -16.48 22.12
CA ARG A 93 -9.20 -17.02 23.30
C ARG A 93 -8.22 -17.83 24.13
N ALA A 94 -8.06 -17.46 25.40
CA ALA A 94 -7.37 -18.24 26.41
C ALA A 94 -8.40 -19.05 27.20
N THR A 95 -8.31 -20.38 27.12
CA THR A 95 -9.21 -21.30 27.82
C THR A 95 -8.45 -22.00 28.95
N MET A 96 -8.94 -21.86 30.18
CA MET A 96 -8.43 -22.58 31.35
C MET A 96 -9.54 -23.39 32.02
N VAL A 97 -9.15 -24.43 32.75
CA VAL A 97 -10.05 -25.15 33.66
C VAL A 97 -9.68 -24.72 35.07
N ASP A 98 -10.63 -24.11 35.77
CA ASP A 98 -10.46 -23.81 37.20
C ASP A 98 -10.38 -25.13 37.97
N GLU A 99 -9.25 -25.41 38.60
CA GLU A 99 -9.03 -26.65 39.37
C GLU A 99 -9.98 -26.79 40.55
N ALA A 100 -10.43 -25.68 41.15
CA ALA A 100 -11.28 -25.68 42.33
C ALA A 100 -12.76 -25.92 41.98
N THR A 101 -13.23 -25.40 40.85
CA THR A 101 -14.65 -25.51 40.44
C THR A 101 -14.89 -26.51 39.30
N GLY A 102 -13.84 -26.93 38.60
CA GLY A 102 -13.94 -27.70 37.35
C GLY A 102 -14.55 -26.92 36.19
N LYS A 103 -14.83 -25.62 36.36
CA LYS A 103 -15.47 -24.78 35.36
C LYS A 103 -14.44 -24.33 34.31
N ILE A 104 -14.85 -24.32 33.06
CA ILE A 104 -14.08 -23.72 31.97
C ILE A 104 -14.24 -22.20 32.05
N ILE A 105 -13.12 -21.49 32.13
CA ILE A 105 -13.04 -20.04 32.08
C ILE A 105 -12.39 -19.67 30.76
N GLU A 106 -13.05 -18.80 30.00
CA GLU A 106 -12.56 -18.29 28.71
C GLU A 106 -12.32 -16.78 28.83
N THR A 107 -11.21 -16.31 28.24
CA THR A 107 -10.89 -14.89 28.17
C THR A 107 -10.49 -14.56 26.73
N ASP A 108 -11.20 -13.60 26.14
CA ASP A 108 -11.04 -13.21 24.75
C ASP A 108 -10.23 -11.91 24.64
N TYR A 109 -9.10 -11.97 23.95
CA TYR A 109 -8.26 -10.82 23.64
C TYR A 109 -8.47 -10.43 22.18
N ASP A 110 -8.92 -9.20 21.93
CA ASP A 110 -9.12 -8.73 20.56
C ASP A 110 -7.79 -8.57 19.84
N VAL A 111 -7.70 -9.12 18.63
CA VAL A 111 -6.49 -9.08 17.79
C VAL A 111 -6.80 -8.60 16.38
N LYS A 112 -8.02 -8.08 16.14
CA LYS A 112 -8.44 -7.54 14.85
C LYS A 112 -7.45 -6.48 14.36
N GLU A 113 -6.88 -5.70 15.26
CA GLU A 113 -6.03 -4.56 14.92
C GLU A 113 -4.57 -4.90 14.57
N LEU A 114 -4.18 -6.18 14.61
CA LEU A 114 -2.83 -6.59 14.23
C LEU A 114 -2.62 -6.67 12.71
N ALA A 115 -3.67 -6.93 11.92
CA ALA A 115 -3.53 -7.04 10.47
C ALA A 115 -3.46 -5.67 9.80
N GLY A 116 -2.31 -5.38 9.19
CA GLY A 116 -2.03 -4.07 8.57
C GLY A 116 -2.09 -2.89 9.52
N GLY A 117 -2.23 -3.16 10.81
CA GLY A 117 -2.30 -2.17 11.85
C GLY A 117 -0.95 -1.90 12.49
N SER A 118 -0.98 -0.96 13.41
CA SER A 118 0.21 -0.48 14.10
C SER A 118 0.69 -1.41 15.19
N LEU A 119 -0.12 -2.36 15.67
CA LEU A 119 0.29 -3.28 16.73
C LEU A 119 1.00 -4.52 16.15
N GLY A 120 2.01 -4.99 16.87
CA GLY A 120 2.68 -6.27 16.64
C GLY A 120 3.40 -6.76 17.88
N ASP A 121 3.97 -7.96 17.81
CA ASP A 121 4.60 -8.65 18.95
C ASP A 121 3.76 -8.59 20.24
N LEU A 122 2.44 -8.77 20.07
CA LEU A 122 1.49 -8.64 21.16
C LEU A 122 1.73 -9.77 22.18
N LEU A 123 2.11 -9.40 23.41
CA LEU A 123 2.28 -10.33 24.52
C LEU A 123 0.94 -10.53 25.24
N ILE A 124 0.35 -11.70 25.03
CA ILE A 124 -0.80 -12.18 25.79
C ILE A 124 -0.27 -13.05 26.92
N HIS A 125 -0.60 -12.71 28.16
CA HIS A 125 -0.27 -13.51 29.33
C HIS A 125 -1.54 -13.91 30.06
N SER A 126 -1.48 -15.06 30.72
CA SER A 126 -2.55 -15.59 31.55
C SER A 126 -1.98 -15.95 32.93
N ALA A 127 -2.76 -15.71 33.98
CA ALA A 127 -2.36 -16.08 35.35
C ALA A 127 -2.10 -17.59 35.45
N GLU A 128 -2.98 -18.37 34.81
CA GLU A 128 -2.94 -19.83 34.77
C GLU A 128 -2.54 -20.37 33.41
N LEU A 129 -2.11 -21.64 33.40
CA LEU A 129 -1.85 -22.38 32.16
C LEU A 129 -3.13 -22.45 31.32
N SER A 130 -3.09 -21.79 30.17
CA SER A 130 -4.25 -21.68 29.29
C SER A 130 -3.96 -22.36 27.95
N LYS A 131 -5.01 -22.89 27.34
CA LYS A 131 -4.99 -23.33 25.95
C LYS A 131 -5.44 -22.17 25.07
N PHE A 132 -4.58 -21.71 24.18
CA PHE A 132 -4.88 -20.60 23.30
C PHE A 132 -5.52 -21.07 21.99
N SER A 133 -6.44 -20.28 21.45
CA SER A 133 -7.07 -20.51 20.15
C SER A 133 -7.39 -19.22 19.44
N LEU A 134 -7.31 -19.23 18.11
CA LEU A 134 -7.76 -18.11 17.27
C LEU A 134 -9.23 -18.35 16.90
N VAL A 135 -10.07 -17.38 17.25
CA VAL A 135 -11.53 -17.46 17.13
C VAL A 135 -12.03 -16.31 16.28
N PHE A 136 -12.80 -16.64 15.25
CA PHE A 136 -13.44 -15.69 14.36
C PHE A 136 -14.94 -15.65 14.64
N MET A 137 -15.47 -14.47 14.95
CA MET A 137 -16.89 -14.28 15.27
C MET A 137 -17.53 -13.38 14.22
N ASN A 138 -18.59 -13.85 13.57
CA ASN A 138 -19.37 -13.02 12.66
C ASN A 138 -20.45 -12.31 13.47
N LYS A 139 -20.36 -10.98 13.56
CA LYS A 139 -21.26 -10.12 14.34
C LYS A 139 -22.40 -9.55 13.51
N ALA A 140 -22.54 -9.98 12.26
CA ALA A 140 -23.64 -9.54 11.41
C ALA A 140 -25.00 -9.91 12.00
N THR A 141 -25.97 -9.00 11.87
CA THR A 141 -27.37 -9.21 12.28
C THR A 141 -28.21 -9.87 11.20
N ASN A 142 -27.79 -9.78 9.93
CA ASN A 142 -28.47 -10.38 8.80
C ASN A 142 -28.16 -11.88 8.74
N GLY A 143 -29.17 -12.74 8.96
CA GLY A 143 -29.03 -14.20 8.94
C GLY A 143 -28.51 -14.81 7.62
N ARG A 144 -28.45 -14.04 6.52
CA ARG A 144 -27.83 -14.46 5.25
C ARG A 144 -26.35 -14.11 5.15
N CYS A 145 -25.82 -13.32 6.09
CA CYS A 145 -24.44 -12.93 6.06
C CYS A 145 -23.55 -14.08 6.56
N ARG A 146 -22.76 -14.64 5.66
CA ARG A 146 -21.74 -15.64 5.98
C ARG A 146 -20.38 -15.06 5.63
N LEU A 147 -19.46 -15.06 6.58
CA LEU A 147 -18.12 -14.54 6.38
C LEU A 147 -17.09 -15.67 6.36
N ARG A 148 -16.05 -15.48 5.55
CA ARG A 148 -14.84 -16.30 5.51
C ARG A 148 -13.66 -15.46 5.96
N ILE A 149 -12.83 -16.01 6.82
CA ILE A 149 -11.53 -15.46 7.15
C ILE A 149 -10.43 -16.32 6.54
N ARG A 150 -9.44 -15.67 5.94
CA ARG A 150 -8.15 -16.24 5.58
C ARG A 150 -7.08 -15.53 6.39
N ALA A 151 -6.28 -16.25 7.17
CA ALA A 151 -5.27 -15.66 8.03
C ALA A 151 -3.90 -16.34 7.88
N LEU A 152 -2.84 -15.59 8.09
CA LEU A 152 -1.47 -16.03 8.31
C LEU A 152 -1.09 -15.60 9.72
N MET A 153 -0.50 -16.51 10.49
CA MET A 153 -0.18 -16.28 11.89
C MET A 153 1.19 -16.84 12.23
N SER A 154 2.00 -16.04 12.92
CA SER A 154 3.26 -16.44 13.55
C SER A 154 3.23 -16.09 15.04
N TYR A 155 3.66 -17.02 15.88
CA TYR A 155 3.61 -16.86 17.32
C TYR A 155 4.73 -17.62 18.02
N THR A 156 5.04 -17.20 19.24
CA THR A 156 5.93 -17.93 20.15
C THR A 156 5.24 -18.20 21.48
N GLU A 157 5.43 -19.42 22.00
CA GLU A 157 4.87 -19.84 23.28
C GLU A 157 5.94 -19.80 24.36
N ARG A 158 5.57 -19.35 25.57
CA ARG A 158 6.41 -19.48 26.76
C ARG A 158 5.70 -20.30 27.82
N THR A 159 6.33 -21.40 28.22
CA THR A 159 5.84 -22.30 29.28
C THR A 159 6.40 -21.95 30.65
N LYS A 160 7.58 -21.33 30.72
CA LYS A 160 8.17 -20.88 31.98
C LYS A 160 7.36 -19.71 32.56
N PRO A 161 7.17 -19.65 33.89
CA PRO A 161 6.49 -18.54 34.53
C PRO A 161 7.18 -17.24 34.15
N PHE A 162 6.38 -16.25 33.75
CA PHE A 162 6.86 -14.88 33.61
C PHE A 162 7.19 -14.39 35.03
N GLU A 163 8.38 -13.82 35.26
CA GLU A 163 8.76 -13.32 36.59
C GLU A 163 7.87 -12.16 37.08
N ARG A 164 6.92 -11.68 36.25
CA ARG A 164 6.07 -10.53 36.51
C ARG A 164 4.62 -10.91 36.35
N GLU A 165 3.99 -11.31 37.46
CA GLU A 165 2.55 -11.50 37.55
C GLU A 165 1.82 -10.15 37.46
N GLY A 166 0.60 -10.16 36.91
CA GLY A 166 -0.28 -8.99 36.93
C GLY A 166 -0.02 -7.93 35.85
N LEU A 167 0.60 -8.30 34.72
CA LEU A 167 0.73 -7.39 33.58
C LEU A 167 -0.65 -7.12 32.96
N PRO A 168 -0.88 -5.97 32.31
CA PRO A 168 -2.03 -5.84 31.41
C PRO A 168 -1.71 -6.44 30.04
N VAL A 169 -2.74 -6.70 29.23
CA VAL A 169 -2.62 -7.06 27.81
C VAL A 169 -3.11 -5.89 26.96
N VAL A 170 -2.40 -5.53 25.90
CA VAL A 170 -2.91 -4.56 24.93
C VAL A 170 -4.06 -5.21 24.15
N ILE A 171 -5.24 -4.62 24.22
CA ILE A 171 -6.44 -5.14 23.54
C ILE A 171 -6.96 -4.22 22.44
N GLY A 172 -6.28 -3.09 22.19
CA GLY A 172 -6.57 -2.22 21.07
C GLY A 172 -5.80 -0.91 21.06
N LEU A 173 -5.94 -0.21 19.95
CA LEU A 173 -5.42 1.08 19.55
C LEU A 173 -6.50 1.84 18.78
N GLU A 174 -6.74 3.09 19.16
CA GLU A 174 -7.60 3.99 18.38
C GLU A 174 -6.76 5.20 17.93
N PRO A 175 -6.56 5.40 16.62
CA PRO A 175 -6.97 4.56 15.51
C PRO A 175 -6.10 3.31 15.44
N THR A 176 -6.60 2.27 14.78
CA THR A 176 -5.86 0.99 14.69
C THR A 176 -4.65 1.07 13.75
N SER A 177 -4.65 2.07 12.85
CA SER A 177 -3.48 2.46 12.05
C SER A 177 -3.01 3.83 12.56
N VAL A 178 -1.91 3.81 13.31
CA VAL A 178 -1.26 4.97 13.91
C VAL A 178 -0.36 5.62 12.87
N TYR A 179 -0.52 6.92 12.69
CA TYR A 179 0.31 7.74 11.83
C TYR A 179 0.64 9.05 12.55
N ARG A 180 1.74 9.68 12.14
CA ARG A 180 2.24 10.92 12.76
C ARG A 180 1.34 12.14 12.47
N ASN A 181 1.50 13.19 13.27
CA ASN A 181 0.92 14.52 13.06
C ASN A 181 -0.61 14.55 12.94
N ARG A 182 -1.29 13.66 13.68
CA ARG A 182 -2.75 13.65 13.77
C ARG A 182 -3.25 14.90 14.48
N SER A 183 -4.53 15.23 14.32
CA SER A 183 -5.18 16.28 15.13
C SER A 183 -5.56 15.79 16.54
N SER A 184 -5.61 14.47 16.74
CA SER A 184 -5.96 13.82 18.01
C SER A 184 -4.89 12.81 18.43
N THR A 185 -4.84 12.53 19.73
CA THR A 185 -3.94 11.53 20.30
C THR A 185 -4.37 10.12 19.90
N THR A 186 -3.40 9.22 19.78
CA THR A 186 -3.65 7.79 19.70
C THR A 186 -3.90 7.25 21.10
N LYS A 187 -4.91 6.40 21.23
CA LYS A 187 -5.34 5.74 22.46
C LYS A 187 -4.89 4.28 22.44
N LEU A 188 -4.45 3.76 23.58
CA LEU A 188 -4.04 2.39 23.84
C LEU A 188 -4.90 1.81 24.96
N PHE A 189 -5.56 0.69 24.67
CA PHE A 189 -6.46 0.01 25.59
C PHE A 189 -5.75 -1.18 26.23
N LEU A 190 -5.78 -1.23 27.56
CA LEU A 190 -5.09 -2.22 28.38
C LEU A 190 -6.11 -3.03 29.19
N SER A 191 -6.18 -4.33 28.94
CA SER A 191 -6.98 -5.26 29.75
C SER A 191 -6.16 -5.77 30.92
N TYR A 192 -6.58 -5.48 32.14
CA TYR A 192 -5.94 -5.93 33.36
C TYR A 192 -6.52 -7.29 33.82
N PRO A 193 -5.72 -8.13 34.49
CA PRO A 193 -6.19 -9.40 34.98
C PRO A 193 -7.22 -9.23 36.10
N SER A 194 -8.11 -10.21 36.24
CA SER A 194 -9.10 -10.27 37.31
C SER A 194 -8.47 -10.08 38.69
N GLY A 195 -9.14 -9.28 39.54
CA GLY A 195 -8.66 -8.95 40.89
C GLY A 195 -7.69 -7.77 40.97
N THR A 196 -7.35 -7.15 39.84
CA THR A 196 -6.55 -5.92 39.82
C THR A 196 -7.29 -4.76 40.50
N ASN A 197 -6.62 -4.06 41.43
CA ASN A 197 -7.11 -2.79 41.95
C ASN A 197 -6.93 -1.69 40.91
N MET A 198 -8.00 -1.36 40.17
CA MET A 198 -7.94 -0.37 39.09
C MET A 198 -7.58 1.04 39.54
N GLN A 199 -7.86 1.42 40.80
CA GLN A 199 -7.44 2.72 41.34
C GLN A 199 -5.92 2.81 41.49
N GLU A 200 -5.27 1.70 41.86
CA GLU A 200 -3.81 1.62 41.89
C GLU A 200 -3.26 1.51 40.46
N ALA A 201 -3.88 0.71 39.60
CA ALA A 201 -3.42 0.47 38.23
C ALA A 201 -3.44 1.72 37.34
N GLN A 202 -4.33 2.68 37.61
CA GLN A 202 -4.32 4.00 36.96
C GLN A 202 -3.02 4.78 37.20
N SER A 203 -2.30 4.49 38.29
CA SER A 203 -1.03 5.11 38.61
C SER A 203 0.20 4.39 38.04
N ASP A 204 -0.01 3.27 37.32
CA ASP A 204 1.05 2.58 36.59
C ASP A 204 1.41 3.35 35.32
N VAL A 205 2.70 3.31 34.98
CA VAL A 205 3.27 4.10 33.88
C VAL A 205 3.43 3.20 32.67
N VAL A 206 2.87 3.63 31.55
CA VAL A 206 3.10 2.99 30.24
C VAL A 206 3.96 3.94 29.42
N LYS A 207 5.09 3.44 28.93
CA LYS A 207 6.06 4.21 28.16
C LYS A 207 6.23 3.64 26.76
N LEU A 208 6.54 4.53 25.83
CA LEU A 208 6.98 4.20 24.49
C LEU A 208 8.50 4.34 24.43
N THR A 209 9.21 3.27 24.08
CA THR A 209 10.68 3.26 23.99
C THR A 209 11.12 2.81 22.61
N ASN A 210 12.28 3.29 22.15
CA ASN A 210 12.87 2.85 20.88
C ASN A 210 13.03 1.33 20.83
N LEU A 211 12.86 0.74 19.64
CA LEU A 211 12.94 -0.71 19.44
C LEU A 211 14.27 -1.33 19.88
N GLU A 212 15.37 -0.57 19.82
CA GLU A 212 16.71 -1.00 20.25
C GLU A 212 16.87 -1.13 21.77
N LYS A 213 15.99 -0.51 22.56
CA LYS A 213 16.06 -0.50 24.02
C LYS A 213 15.08 -1.50 24.60
N GLU A 214 15.52 -2.33 25.53
CA GLU A 214 14.61 -3.27 26.19
C GLU A 214 13.80 -2.57 27.29
N CYS A 215 12.54 -2.98 27.47
CA CYS A 215 11.74 -2.48 28.59
C CYS A 215 12.35 -2.83 29.96
N ALA A 216 13.19 -3.87 30.02
CA ALA A 216 13.88 -4.31 31.23
C ALA A 216 14.99 -3.34 31.68
N ASP A 217 15.44 -2.41 30.84
CA ASP A 217 16.46 -1.45 31.22
C ASP A 217 15.89 -0.40 32.19
N GLU A 218 16.48 -0.30 33.39
CA GLU A 218 16.06 0.66 34.44
C GLU A 218 16.13 2.13 34.00
N HIS A 219 16.96 2.42 32.99
CA HIS A 219 17.22 3.74 32.44
C HIS A 219 16.63 3.92 31.04
N SER A 220 15.67 3.09 30.64
CA SER A 220 14.99 3.23 29.35
C SER A 220 14.33 4.61 29.25
N GLN A 221 15.02 5.51 28.52
CA GLN A 221 14.45 6.76 28.06
C GLN A 221 13.31 6.43 27.11
N GLY A 222 12.16 7.07 27.33
CA GLY A 222 10.96 6.86 26.54
C GLY A 222 9.88 7.86 26.91
N HIS A 223 8.83 7.90 26.09
CA HIS A 223 7.73 8.82 26.23
C HIS A 223 6.63 8.19 27.07
N ALA A 224 6.34 8.77 28.24
CA ALA A 224 5.23 8.29 29.06
C ALA A 224 3.89 8.64 28.39
N MET A 225 3.06 7.63 28.19
CA MET A 225 1.69 7.81 27.75
C MET A 225 0.84 8.32 28.91
N ARG A 226 -0.11 9.22 28.61
CA ARG A 226 -0.93 9.84 29.66
C ARG A 226 -2.10 8.91 30.02
N PRO A 227 -2.43 8.74 31.31
CA PRO A 227 -3.64 8.03 31.71
C PRO A 227 -4.88 8.84 31.31
N GLN A 228 -5.88 8.13 30.80
CA GLN A 228 -7.17 8.71 30.46
C GLN A 228 -8.29 7.96 31.20
N PRO A 229 -9.42 8.61 31.50
CA PRO A 229 -10.59 7.92 32.03
C PRO A 229 -11.13 6.96 30.97
N THR A 230 -11.40 5.72 31.38
CA THR A 230 -12.00 4.70 30.51
C THR A 230 -13.45 5.11 30.19
N PRO A 231 -13.85 5.15 28.90
CA PRO A 231 -15.24 5.38 28.52
C PRO A 231 -16.16 4.32 29.12
N GLN A 232 -17.41 4.69 29.46
CA GLN A 232 -18.39 3.74 30.04
C GLN A 232 -18.74 2.59 29.09
N SER A 233 -18.62 2.80 27.77
CA SER A 233 -18.85 1.79 26.74
C SER A 233 -17.86 1.97 25.59
N MET A 234 -17.36 0.86 25.06
CA MET A 234 -16.55 0.82 23.85
C MET A 234 -17.11 -0.29 22.95
N GLU A 235 -17.22 -0.04 21.65
CA GLU A 235 -17.91 -0.97 20.72
C GLU A 235 -17.30 -2.38 20.68
N PHE A 236 -16.03 -2.52 21.02
CA PHE A 236 -15.28 -3.78 20.96
C PHE A 236 -14.95 -4.39 22.34
N ILE A 237 -15.42 -3.77 23.44
CA ILE A 237 -15.14 -4.21 24.81
C ILE A 237 -16.45 -4.32 25.59
N ASP A 238 -16.87 -5.56 25.84
CA ASP A 238 -18.12 -5.87 26.56
C ASP A 238 -18.05 -5.51 28.05
N ASP A 239 -16.88 -5.65 28.69
CA ASP A 239 -16.64 -5.29 30.10
C ASP A 239 -15.47 -4.31 30.20
N THR A 240 -15.78 -3.06 30.55
CA THR A 240 -14.81 -1.97 30.69
C THR A 240 -14.23 -1.86 32.11
N SER A 241 -14.69 -2.68 33.06
CA SER A 241 -14.33 -2.55 34.49
C SER A 241 -12.85 -2.79 34.77
N LEU A 242 -12.20 -3.66 33.98
CA LEU A 242 -10.77 -3.97 34.05
C LEU A 242 -9.97 -3.36 32.90
N VAL A 243 -10.53 -2.37 32.20
CA VAL A 243 -9.83 -1.71 31.10
C VAL A 243 -9.25 -0.38 31.54
N GLY A 244 -7.95 -0.21 31.33
CA GLY A 244 -7.25 1.06 31.45
C GLY A 244 -6.97 1.68 30.09
N LEU A 245 -7.01 3.01 30.01
CA LEU A 245 -6.71 3.75 28.80
C LEU A 245 -5.43 4.59 28.98
N ARG A 246 -4.62 4.61 27.93
CA ARG A 246 -3.43 5.48 27.81
C ARG A 246 -3.47 6.21 26.48
N ASP A 247 -3.02 7.45 26.42
CA ASP A 247 -2.91 8.17 25.15
C ASP A 247 -1.53 8.78 24.92
N TYR A 248 -1.23 9.01 23.64
CA TYR A 248 -0.01 9.69 23.22
C TYR A 248 -0.20 10.39 21.87
N TYR A 249 0.55 11.46 21.65
CA TYR A 249 0.60 12.18 20.38
C TYR A 249 1.89 11.82 19.65
N PHE A 250 1.78 11.22 18.47
CA PHE A 250 2.94 10.84 17.66
C PHE A 250 3.25 11.91 16.61
N ASP A 251 4.48 12.42 16.62
CA ASP A 251 5.03 13.43 15.70
C ASP A 251 6.08 12.84 14.74
N SER A 252 6.73 11.74 15.11
CA SER A 252 7.64 10.94 14.29
C SER A 252 7.03 9.64 13.79
N SER A 253 7.46 9.20 12.61
CA SER A 253 7.24 7.84 12.10
C SER A 253 8.36 6.93 12.61
N GLU A 254 8.00 5.93 13.40
CA GLU A 254 8.96 5.05 14.06
C GLU A 254 8.26 3.80 14.61
N THR A 255 9.05 2.79 14.98
CA THR A 255 8.59 1.57 15.63
C THR A 255 9.06 1.58 17.08
N LEU A 256 8.12 1.50 18.01
CA LEU A 256 8.35 1.69 19.45
C LEU A 256 7.83 0.48 20.23
N ARG A 257 8.53 0.11 21.30
CA ARG A 257 8.04 -0.86 22.29
C ARG A 257 7.10 -0.17 23.26
N ILE A 258 6.01 -0.85 23.61
CA ILE A 258 5.09 -0.47 24.67
C ILE A 258 5.55 -1.14 25.96
N CYS A 259 6.16 -0.35 26.84
CA CYS A 259 6.70 -0.80 28.11
C CYS A 259 5.80 -0.42 29.28
N TYR A 260 5.48 -1.41 30.12
CA TYR A 260 4.68 -1.24 31.33
C TYR A 260 5.54 -1.26 32.59
N HIS A 261 5.42 -0.22 33.40
CA HIS A 261 6.07 -0.10 34.70
C HIS A 261 4.99 0.00 35.78
N LYS A 262 4.93 -1.01 36.65
CA LYS A 262 4.16 -0.92 37.88
C LYS A 262 4.69 0.24 38.73
N LYS A 263 3.80 0.99 39.39
CA LYS A 263 4.17 2.13 40.22
C LYS A 263 5.30 1.79 41.19
N GLY A 264 6.36 2.60 41.14
CA GLY A 264 7.55 2.47 41.98
C GLY A 264 8.53 1.36 41.57
N LYS A 265 8.31 0.66 40.45
CA LYS A 265 9.28 -0.30 39.88
C LYS A 265 10.10 0.36 38.77
N SER A 266 11.43 0.18 38.82
CA SER A 266 12.38 0.66 37.81
C SER A 266 12.29 -0.14 36.52
N VAL A 267 12.18 -1.46 36.64
CA VAL A 267 12.19 -2.41 35.52
C VAL A 267 10.80 -2.55 34.88
N GLY A 268 10.70 -2.31 33.57
CA GLY A 268 9.45 -2.35 32.79
C GLY A 268 9.29 -3.60 31.94
N ALA A 269 8.06 -4.05 31.72
CA ALA A 269 7.75 -5.24 30.92
C ALA A 269 7.22 -4.82 29.54
N GLU A 270 7.65 -5.50 28.49
CA GLU A 270 7.09 -5.29 27.16
C GLU A 270 5.68 -5.87 27.07
N LEU A 271 4.75 -5.08 26.51
CA LEU A 271 3.38 -5.53 26.24
C LEU A 271 3.14 -5.80 24.76
N ALA A 272 3.69 -4.97 23.89
CA ALA A 272 3.55 -5.03 22.44
C ALA A 272 4.55 -4.06 21.77
N ILE A 273 4.60 -4.08 20.45
CA ILE A 273 5.25 -3.08 19.62
C ILE A 273 4.17 -2.27 18.89
N VAL A 274 4.37 -0.96 18.80
CA VAL A 274 3.55 -0.04 18.02
C VAL A 274 4.39 0.59 16.91
N ARG A 275 3.88 0.53 15.69
CA ARG A 275 4.43 1.17 14.51
C ARG A 275 3.65 2.42 14.15
N VAL A 276 4.35 3.52 13.97
CA VAL A 276 3.80 4.78 13.51
C VAL A 276 4.13 4.98 12.04
N PHE A 277 3.11 5.00 11.20
CA PHE A 277 3.26 5.26 9.77
C PHE A 277 3.49 6.75 9.48
N GLU A 278 4.09 7.04 8.33
CA GLU A 278 4.39 8.40 7.91
C GLU A 278 3.14 9.23 7.57
N CYS A 279 2.09 8.56 7.09
CA CYS A 279 0.85 9.18 6.66
C CYS A 279 -0.34 8.20 6.70
N ASN A 280 -1.53 8.71 6.38
CA ASN A 280 -2.75 7.95 6.15
C ASN A 280 -3.33 8.36 4.78
N PRO A 281 -3.56 7.43 3.83
CA PRO A 281 -3.32 5.98 3.87
C PRO A 281 -1.86 5.63 4.16
N TYR A 282 -1.62 4.50 4.84
CA TYR A 282 -0.28 4.07 5.24
C TYR A 282 0.45 3.26 4.15
N GLY A 283 -0.28 2.78 3.13
CA GLY A 283 0.32 2.09 1.99
C GLY A 283 -0.68 1.81 0.88
N TYR A 284 -0.19 1.41 -0.29
CA TYR A 284 -1.02 0.92 -1.39
C TYR A 284 -0.47 -0.37 -2.00
N GLU A 285 -1.32 -1.11 -2.71
CA GLU A 285 -0.96 -2.29 -3.48
C GLU A 285 -1.63 -2.24 -4.85
N VAL A 286 -0.94 -2.65 -5.91
CA VAL A 286 -1.56 -2.85 -7.22
C VAL A 286 -2.27 -4.20 -7.20
N VAL A 287 -3.60 -4.19 -7.22
CA VAL A 287 -4.42 -5.41 -7.10
C VAL A 287 -4.90 -5.94 -8.45
N LYS A 288 -4.78 -5.13 -9.51
CA LYS A 288 -5.18 -5.48 -10.88
C LYS A 288 -4.40 -4.64 -11.88
N GLY A 289 -4.06 -5.21 -13.04
CA GLY A 289 -3.47 -4.48 -14.17
C GLY A 289 -1.94 -4.50 -14.23
N GLN A 290 -1.29 -5.21 -13.31
CA GLN A 290 0.13 -5.57 -13.40
C GLN A 290 0.30 -6.99 -13.96
N ASP A 291 1.45 -7.26 -14.59
CA ASP A 291 1.87 -8.61 -14.98
C ASP A 291 2.52 -9.40 -13.82
N ASP A 292 2.96 -10.62 -14.12
CA ASP A 292 3.59 -11.53 -13.15
C ASP A 292 4.91 -10.97 -12.59
N GLU A 293 5.52 -9.99 -13.28
CA GLU A 293 6.72 -9.28 -12.84
C GLU A 293 6.41 -7.96 -12.09
N GLY A 294 5.13 -7.64 -11.85
CA GLY A 294 4.71 -6.42 -11.15
C GLY A 294 4.77 -5.15 -11.99
N ARG A 295 4.86 -5.27 -13.31
CA ARG A 295 4.87 -4.13 -14.25
C ARG A 295 3.44 -3.76 -14.63
N VAL A 296 3.13 -2.48 -14.54
CA VAL A 296 1.91 -1.91 -15.14
C VAL A 296 2.17 -1.61 -16.64
N TYR A 297 1.17 -1.43 -17.49
CA TYR A 297 1.39 -1.01 -18.88
C TYR A 297 0.55 0.21 -19.24
N VAL A 298 1.13 1.10 -20.05
CA VAL A 298 0.39 2.22 -20.66
C VAL A 298 -0.78 1.66 -21.48
N GLY A 299 -1.95 2.27 -21.34
CA GLY A 299 -3.18 1.83 -22.01
C GLY A 299 -3.88 0.63 -21.34
N VAL A 300 -3.34 0.07 -20.25
CA VAL A 300 -3.99 -0.99 -19.48
C VAL A 300 -4.67 -0.41 -18.24
N GLU A 301 -5.93 -0.80 -18.03
CA GLU A 301 -6.67 -0.47 -16.82
C GLU A 301 -6.01 -1.13 -15.60
N THR A 302 -5.59 -0.29 -14.66
CA THR A 302 -4.89 -0.69 -13.45
C THR A 302 -5.69 -0.22 -12.25
N THR A 303 -5.78 -1.07 -11.23
CA THR A 303 -6.43 -0.75 -9.96
C THR A 303 -5.43 -0.88 -8.83
N ILE A 304 -5.28 0.19 -8.06
CA ILE A 304 -4.56 0.14 -6.79
C ILE A 304 -5.54 0.16 -5.63
N LYS A 305 -5.18 -0.53 -4.56
CA LYS A 305 -5.88 -0.57 -3.29
C LYS A 305 -5.06 0.20 -2.26
N PHE A 306 -5.59 1.31 -1.78
CA PHE A 306 -5.04 2.04 -0.65
C PHE A 306 -5.45 1.37 0.64
N TYR A 307 -4.58 1.34 1.63
CA TYR A 307 -4.83 0.83 2.97
C TYR A 307 -4.64 1.95 3.99
N GLY A 308 -5.65 2.17 4.84
CA GLY A 308 -5.69 3.30 5.74
C GLY A 308 -6.74 3.19 6.84
N TYR A 309 -7.05 4.34 7.42
CA TYR A 309 -8.07 4.51 8.45
C TYR A 309 -8.99 5.66 8.06
N ASP A 310 -10.30 5.45 8.21
CA ASP A 310 -11.37 6.42 7.95
C ASP A 310 -11.24 7.16 6.62
N LEU A 311 -10.96 6.40 5.55
CA LEU A 311 -10.86 6.94 4.20
C LEU A 311 -12.26 7.40 3.71
N ASP A 312 -12.30 8.48 2.94
CA ASP A 312 -13.54 9.14 2.48
C ASP A 312 -13.62 9.13 0.96
N THR A 313 -14.41 8.23 0.37
CA THR A 313 -14.57 8.10 -1.09
C THR A 313 -15.79 8.83 -1.65
N ARG A 314 -16.44 9.69 -0.85
CA ARG A 314 -17.53 10.55 -1.34
C ARG A 314 -17.03 11.57 -2.34
N ASP A 315 -17.97 12.17 -3.06
CA ASP A 315 -17.70 13.38 -3.83
C ASP A 315 -17.05 14.47 -2.95
N LEU A 316 -15.94 15.03 -3.44
CA LEU A 316 -15.08 16.00 -2.73
C LEU A 316 -14.32 15.45 -1.50
N GLY A 317 -14.36 14.13 -1.28
CA GLY A 317 -13.58 13.45 -0.24
C GLY A 317 -12.09 13.35 -0.56
N ASP A 318 -11.55 12.18 -0.29
CA ASP A 318 -10.16 11.81 -0.55
C ASP A 318 -9.88 11.73 -2.05
N ARG A 319 -8.63 12.04 -2.42
CA ARG A 319 -8.17 12.07 -3.81
C ARG A 319 -6.81 11.41 -3.96
N ALA A 320 -6.58 10.88 -5.15
CA ALA A 320 -5.30 10.33 -5.55
C ALA A 320 -4.85 10.94 -6.88
N LYS A 321 -3.54 11.08 -7.05
CA LYS A 321 -2.93 11.46 -8.33
C LYS A 321 -1.57 10.78 -8.45
N PHE A 322 -1.09 10.72 -9.68
CA PHE A 322 0.34 10.51 -9.93
C PHE A 322 1.07 11.85 -9.90
N ALA A 323 2.26 11.84 -9.33
CA ALA A 323 3.26 12.89 -9.52
C ALA A 323 4.51 12.26 -10.14
N ASN A 324 5.30 13.03 -10.88
CA ASN A 324 6.61 12.55 -11.30
C ASN A 324 7.48 12.27 -10.06
N ASP A 325 8.32 11.24 -10.14
CA ASP A 325 9.13 10.73 -9.03
C ASP A 325 9.96 11.81 -8.32
N PHE A 326 10.53 12.73 -9.11
CA PHE A 326 11.40 13.81 -8.64
C PHE A 326 10.64 15.05 -8.12
N GLU A 327 9.33 15.13 -8.27
CA GLU A 327 8.52 16.28 -7.86
C GLU A 327 7.88 16.07 -6.49
N ASP A 328 7.60 17.12 -5.72
CA ASP A 328 6.94 16.96 -4.41
C ASP A 328 5.42 16.78 -4.57
N CYS A 329 4.82 15.82 -3.84
CA CYS A 329 3.38 15.56 -3.92
C CYS A 329 2.50 16.79 -3.62
N ALA A 330 2.97 17.70 -2.75
CA ALA A 330 2.26 18.93 -2.38
C ALA A 330 2.10 19.89 -3.55
N THR A 331 3.08 19.97 -4.46
CA THR A 331 3.12 20.97 -5.53
C THR A 331 3.03 20.39 -6.93
N ALA A 332 3.31 19.10 -7.11
CA ALA A 332 3.34 18.46 -8.42
C ALA A 332 1.96 18.47 -9.10
N PRO A 333 1.88 18.75 -10.41
CA PRO A 333 0.66 18.51 -11.18
C PRO A 333 0.39 16.99 -11.33
N PRO A 334 -0.85 16.59 -11.67
CA PRO A 334 -1.14 15.21 -12.04
C PRO A 334 -0.31 14.76 -13.25
N ALA A 335 0.30 13.57 -13.16
CA ALA A 335 1.21 13.02 -14.17
C ALA A 335 0.67 11.72 -14.80
N GLY A 336 1.38 11.19 -15.80
CA GLY A 336 1.03 9.92 -16.48
C GLY A 336 -0.21 10.00 -17.38
N GLY A 337 -0.67 11.21 -17.69
CA GLY A 337 -1.95 11.46 -18.34
C GLY A 337 -3.17 11.00 -17.53
N VAL A 338 -3.02 10.84 -16.20
CA VAL A 338 -4.10 10.48 -15.28
C VAL A 338 -4.58 11.73 -14.55
N PRO A 339 -5.86 12.15 -14.71
CA PRO A 339 -6.37 13.34 -14.03
C PRO A 339 -6.59 13.07 -12.54
N GLU A 340 -6.43 14.12 -11.72
CA GLU A 340 -6.71 14.08 -10.27
C GLU A 340 -8.17 13.73 -9.93
N GLY A 341 -9.11 14.06 -10.83
CA GLY A 341 -10.55 13.93 -10.60
C GLY A 341 -11.11 12.51 -10.75
N LEU A 342 -10.28 11.47 -10.84
CA LEU A 342 -10.77 10.09 -10.89
C LEU A 342 -11.29 9.67 -9.50
N PRO A 343 -12.57 9.23 -9.39
CA PRO A 343 -13.16 8.88 -8.11
C PRO A 343 -12.55 7.61 -7.52
N LEU A 344 -12.54 7.54 -6.20
CA LEU A 344 -12.19 6.35 -5.43
C LEU A 344 -13.43 5.45 -5.27
N ALA A 345 -13.20 4.14 -5.16
CA ALA A 345 -14.24 3.13 -4.95
C ALA A 345 -14.04 2.34 -3.64
N PRO A 346 -15.08 1.70 -3.07
CA PRO A 346 -16.49 1.90 -3.40
C PRO A 346 -16.91 3.36 -3.21
N ALA A 347 -17.73 3.89 -4.12
CA ALA A 347 -18.20 5.27 -4.00
C ALA A 347 -19.06 5.45 -2.74
N GLU A 348 -19.04 6.64 -2.13
CA GLU A 348 -19.84 6.98 -0.96
C GLU A 348 -19.51 6.19 0.34
N SER A 349 -18.32 5.59 0.42
CA SER A 349 -17.79 5.05 1.68
C SER A 349 -17.09 6.13 2.48
N TYR A 350 -17.52 6.35 3.72
CA TYR A 350 -16.94 7.34 4.61
C TYR A 350 -17.15 6.96 6.07
N GLY A 351 -16.17 7.29 6.90
CA GLY A 351 -16.32 7.24 8.36
C GLY A 351 -15.58 6.08 9.03
N PRO A 352 -15.91 5.81 10.31
CA PRO A 352 -15.18 4.88 11.16
C PRO A 352 -15.19 3.49 10.54
N GLY A 353 -14.05 3.02 10.04
CA GLY A 353 -13.90 1.66 9.48
C GLY A 353 -13.82 1.55 7.95
N THR A 354 -13.76 2.66 7.20
CA THR A 354 -13.26 2.60 5.81
C THR A 354 -11.75 2.40 5.83
N ARG A 355 -11.32 1.15 5.60
CA ARG A 355 -9.92 0.70 5.68
C ARG A 355 -9.19 0.67 4.37
N TYR A 356 -9.94 0.67 3.28
CA TYR A 356 -9.33 0.66 1.98
C TYR A 356 -10.17 1.46 1.01
N THR A 357 -9.50 1.95 -0.04
CA THR A 357 -10.17 2.48 -1.22
C THR A 357 -9.49 1.90 -2.44
N LEU A 358 -10.23 1.81 -3.54
CA LEU A 358 -9.74 1.38 -4.84
C LEU A 358 -9.66 2.58 -5.75
N TRP A 359 -8.56 2.70 -6.47
CA TRP A 359 -8.37 3.74 -7.47
C TRP A 359 -8.02 3.08 -8.80
N THR A 360 -8.90 3.22 -9.77
CA THR A 360 -8.78 2.60 -11.09
C THR A 360 -8.50 3.67 -12.14
N TRP A 361 -7.48 3.45 -12.95
CA TRP A 361 -6.98 4.42 -13.91
C TRP A 361 -6.34 3.72 -15.11
N VAL A 362 -6.07 4.50 -16.16
CA VAL A 362 -5.31 4.07 -17.33
C VAL A 362 -4.21 5.10 -17.55
N LEU A 363 -2.95 4.68 -17.43
CA LEU A 363 -1.82 5.53 -17.80
C LEU A 363 -1.89 5.80 -19.31
N ARG A 364 -1.74 7.06 -19.70
CA ARG A 364 -1.65 7.48 -21.11
C ARG A 364 -0.22 7.80 -21.52
N GLU A 365 0.61 8.11 -20.53
CA GLU A 365 2.00 8.47 -20.69
C GLU A 365 2.85 7.54 -19.84
N GLY A 366 4.07 7.30 -20.32
CA GLY A 366 5.08 6.75 -19.46
C GLY A 366 5.75 7.84 -18.62
N GLY A 367 6.17 7.51 -17.40
CA GLY A 367 7.05 8.25 -16.50
C GLY A 367 7.34 7.41 -15.24
N PHE A 368 8.29 7.83 -14.41
CA PHE A 368 8.36 7.30 -13.04
C PHE A 368 7.39 8.11 -12.22
N PHE A 369 6.42 7.41 -11.64
CA PHE A 369 5.41 8.06 -10.85
C PHE A 369 5.42 7.52 -9.44
N LYS A 370 5.28 8.44 -8.50
CA LYS A 370 4.84 8.10 -7.15
C LYS A 370 3.36 8.35 -7.01
N VAL A 371 2.76 7.61 -6.10
CA VAL A 371 1.35 7.73 -5.77
C VAL A 371 1.21 8.78 -4.68
N CYS A 372 0.56 9.88 -5.01
CA CYS A 372 0.20 10.89 -4.05
C CYS A 372 -1.27 10.70 -3.65
N TYR A 373 -1.55 10.86 -2.36
CA TYR A 373 -2.90 10.81 -1.83
C TYR A 373 -3.16 12.05 -0.98
N LYS A 374 -4.40 12.53 -0.99
CA LYS A 374 -4.84 13.64 -0.17
C LYS A 374 -6.14 13.24 0.49
N THR A 375 -6.14 13.19 1.82
CA THR A 375 -7.39 13.07 2.57
C THR A 375 -8.20 14.36 2.43
N ARG A 376 -9.53 14.29 2.57
CA ARG A 376 -10.47 15.41 2.34
C ARG A 376 -9.95 16.77 2.84
N ASP A 377 -9.50 16.82 4.09
CA ASP A 377 -9.04 18.02 4.79
C ASP A 377 -7.51 18.03 5.01
N GLY A 378 -6.78 17.11 4.37
CA GLY A 378 -5.34 16.89 4.55
C GLY A 378 -4.46 17.55 3.49
N ALA A 379 -3.14 17.35 3.65
CA ALA A 379 -2.16 17.68 2.62
C ALA A 379 -1.97 16.50 1.66
N TRP A 380 -1.44 16.79 0.47
CA TRP A 380 -0.92 15.73 -0.38
C TRP A 380 0.29 15.07 0.28
N VAL A 381 0.25 13.75 0.37
CA VAL A 381 1.32 12.92 0.91
C VAL A 381 1.69 11.86 -0.12
N GLU A 382 2.96 11.48 -0.14
CA GLU A 382 3.38 10.29 -0.85
C GLU A 382 2.92 9.05 -0.07
N VAL A 383 2.25 8.13 -0.75
CA VAL A 383 1.87 6.84 -0.16
C VAL A 383 2.87 5.79 -0.63
N PRO A 384 3.56 5.07 0.27
CA PRO A 384 4.48 4.01 -0.12
C PRO A 384 3.75 2.75 -0.60
N ASN A 385 4.41 1.90 -1.37
CA ASN A 385 3.88 0.58 -1.70
C ASN A 385 3.88 -0.30 -0.44
N ILE A 386 2.85 -1.12 -0.23
CA ILE A 386 2.69 -1.96 0.96
C ILE A 386 3.88 -2.92 1.18
N ILE A 387 4.56 -3.33 0.09
CA ILE A 387 5.78 -4.15 0.18
C ILE A 387 6.93 -3.42 0.90
N ASP A 388 6.96 -2.08 0.82
CA ASP A 388 7.97 -1.22 1.46
C ASP A 388 7.61 -0.91 2.92
N VAL A 389 6.33 -1.08 3.28
CA VAL A 389 5.77 -0.80 4.61
C VAL A 389 5.86 -2.03 5.52
N ALA A 390 6.59 -3.07 5.13
CA ALA A 390 6.53 -4.34 5.81
C ALA A 390 7.22 -4.32 7.20
N TYR A 391 6.82 -5.23 8.09
CA TYR A 391 7.34 -5.34 9.46
C TYR A 391 8.85 -5.61 9.41
N ASP A 392 9.67 -4.73 9.99
CA ASP A 392 10.99 -5.15 10.44
C ASP A 392 10.72 -6.07 11.62
N ALA A 393 11.01 -7.36 11.48
CA ALA A 393 11.02 -8.23 12.65
C ALA A 393 11.92 -7.57 13.69
N PRO A 394 11.54 -7.51 14.98
CA PRO A 394 12.50 -7.16 16.02
C PRO A 394 13.67 -8.09 15.79
N SER A 395 14.87 -7.53 15.63
CA SER A 395 16.07 -8.34 15.50
C SER A 395 16.15 -9.19 16.78
N THR A 396 15.69 -10.43 16.71
CA THR A 396 15.92 -11.44 17.73
C THR A 396 17.38 -11.84 17.58
N TYR A 397 18.29 -10.94 17.94
CA TYR A 397 19.62 -11.32 18.34
C TYR A 397 19.46 -12.09 19.65
N ALA A 398 19.16 -13.38 19.55
CA ALA A 398 19.54 -14.31 20.59
C ALA A 398 21.07 -14.14 20.73
N PRO A 399 21.60 -13.72 21.89
CA PRO A 399 23.04 -13.62 22.07
C PRO A 399 23.58 -15.05 22.07
N GLY A 400 23.98 -15.55 20.90
CA GLY A 400 24.48 -16.91 20.75
C GLY A 400 24.45 -17.54 19.36
N SER A 401 23.70 -17.04 18.37
CA SER A 401 23.88 -17.51 16.99
C SER A 401 25.00 -16.73 16.33
N SER A 402 26.16 -17.37 16.30
CA SER A 402 27.43 -16.96 15.69
C SER A 402 27.26 -16.38 14.29
N SER A 403 27.73 -15.14 14.15
CA SER A 403 27.89 -14.31 12.95
C SER A 403 26.64 -14.05 12.08
N PRO A 404 26.32 -12.79 11.75
CA PRO A 404 25.38 -12.51 10.67
C PRO A 404 25.81 -13.29 9.41
N PRO A 405 24.87 -13.68 8.52
CA PRO A 405 25.25 -14.26 7.24
C PRO A 405 26.33 -13.38 6.62
N SER A 406 27.51 -13.96 6.40
CA SER A 406 28.64 -13.18 5.89
C SER A 406 28.25 -12.69 4.52
N ILE A 407 28.12 -11.37 4.36
CA ILE A 407 27.86 -10.76 3.06
C ILE A 407 28.91 -11.32 2.08
N PRO A 408 28.50 -12.01 1.01
CA PRO A 408 29.44 -12.65 0.10
C PRO A 408 30.35 -11.57 -0.49
N ARG A 409 31.67 -11.80 -0.42
CA ARG A 409 32.63 -10.88 -1.04
C ARG A 409 32.43 -10.90 -2.56
N PRO A 410 32.13 -9.76 -3.19
CA PRO A 410 31.91 -9.67 -4.62
C PRO A 410 33.19 -10.06 -5.36
N ARG A 411 33.06 -10.82 -6.45
CA ARG A 411 34.16 -11.23 -7.31
C ARG A 411 33.97 -10.68 -8.72
N ASP A 412 35.06 -10.30 -9.37
CA ASP A 412 35.04 -9.90 -10.78
C ASP A 412 34.49 -11.07 -11.61
N PRO A 413 33.47 -10.85 -12.46
CA PRO A 413 32.80 -11.92 -13.19
C PRO A 413 33.72 -12.62 -14.22
N ILE A 414 34.85 -12.01 -14.59
CA ILE A 414 35.80 -12.51 -15.59
C ILE A 414 37.09 -13.02 -14.93
N THR A 415 37.74 -12.21 -14.09
CA THR A 415 39.03 -12.58 -13.45
C THR A 415 38.85 -13.41 -12.18
N GLN A 416 37.64 -13.42 -11.60
CA GLN A 416 37.33 -14.08 -10.32
C GLN A 416 38.09 -13.51 -9.10
N GLU A 417 38.74 -12.36 -9.28
CA GLU A 417 39.44 -11.63 -8.22
C GLU A 417 38.44 -10.94 -7.28
N GLU A 418 38.80 -10.79 -6.00
CA GLU A 418 37.94 -10.13 -5.01
C GLU A 418 37.84 -8.64 -5.29
N CYS A 419 36.62 -8.10 -5.21
CA CYS A 419 36.34 -6.70 -5.46
C CYS A 419 36.19 -5.88 -4.16
N PRO A 420 36.40 -4.56 -4.24
CA PRO A 420 36.17 -3.67 -3.11
C PRO A 420 34.71 -3.72 -2.64
N MET A 421 34.51 -3.72 -1.32
CA MET A 421 33.21 -3.66 -0.68
C MET A 421 32.84 -2.22 -0.27
N ALA A 422 31.55 -1.96 -0.10
CA ALA A 422 31.05 -0.79 0.60
C ALA A 422 31.62 -0.76 2.03
N ILE A 423 31.98 0.44 2.50
CA ILE A 423 32.46 0.63 3.87
C ILE A 423 31.22 0.75 4.76
N GLU A 424 31.00 -0.22 5.64
CA GLU A 424 30.01 -0.11 6.70
C GLU A 424 30.53 0.86 7.77
N ARG A 425 29.80 1.97 7.99
CA ARG A 425 30.14 2.93 9.04
C ARG A 425 29.29 2.63 10.28
N PRO A 426 29.89 2.59 11.48
CA PRO A 426 29.12 2.44 12.71
C PRO A 426 28.06 3.55 12.82
N GLY A 427 26.78 3.17 12.89
CA GLY A 427 25.65 4.10 13.01
C GLY A 427 24.98 4.53 11.69
N GLU A 428 25.51 4.13 10.53
CA GLU A 428 24.88 4.36 9.21
C GLU A 428 24.64 3.01 8.52
N PRO A 429 23.53 2.30 8.82
CA PRO A 429 23.22 1.05 8.13
C PRO A 429 23.03 1.30 6.63
N TRP A 430 23.38 0.30 5.82
CA TRP A 430 23.18 0.38 4.37
C TRP A 430 21.71 0.61 4.03
N THR A 431 21.46 1.56 3.13
CA THR A 431 20.10 1.84 2.67
C THR A 431 19.75 0.90 1.54
N VAL A 432 18.59 0.26 1.60
CA VAL A 432 18.06 -0.55 0.50
C VAL A 432 17.43 0.39 -0.54
N TYR A 433 17.86 0.25 -1.79
CA TYR A 433 17.28 0.97 -2.92
C TYR A 433 16.61 -0.03 -3.88
N LYS A 434 15.61 0.41 -4.63
CA LYS A 434 14.99 -0.42 -5.69
C LYS A 434 15.77 -0.35 -6.98
N SER A 435 16.37 0.81 -7.26
CA SER A 435 17.24 1.03 -8.41
C SER A 435 18.27 2.12 -8.13
N LEU A 436 19.32 2.15 -8.94
CA LEU A 436 20.28 3.22 -9.01
C LEU A 436 20.03 4.05 -10.26
N LYS A 437 19.83 5.34 -10.10
CA LYS A 437 19.79 6.31 -11.21
C LYS A 437 21.22 6.73 -11.54
N LEU A 438 21.67 6.41 -12.73
CA LEU A 438 22.98 6.71 -13.28
C LEU A 438 22.81 7.75 -14.40
N THR A 439 23.44 8.91 -14.28
CA THR A 439 23.47 9.92 -15.36
C THR A 439 24.78 9.82 -16.09
N PHE A 440 24.76 9.75 -17.42
CA PHE A 440 25.92 9.55 -18.29
C PHE A 440 26.28 10.84 -19.02
N ASN A 441 27.57 11.11 -19.20
CA ASN A 441 28.02 12.26 -19.98
C ASN A 441 27.60 12.18 -21.46
N GLU A 442 27.39 10.97 -21.96
CA GLU A 442 26.97 10.73 -23.33
C GLU A 442 25.44 10.76 -23.44
N SER A 443 24.93 11.25 -24.57
CA SER A 443 23.50 11.17 -24.90
C SER A 443 23.07 9.77 -25.36
N LYS A 444 24.02 8.88 -25.65
CA LYS A 444 23.74 7.52 -26.09
C LYS A 444 24.90 6.59 -25.76
N ILE A 445 24.69 5.72 -24.77
CA ILE A 445 25.55 4.60 -24.41
C ILE A 445 25.42 3.48 -25.44
N SER A 446 26.45 2.63 -25.52
CA SER A 446 26.43 1.42 -26.34
C SER A 446 25.56 0.32 -25.72
N GLU A 447 25.08 -0.63 -26.53
CA GLU A 447 24.36 -1.82 -26.01
C GLU A 447 25.27 -2.71 -25.15
N GLU A 448 26.59 -2.66 -25.38
CA GLU A 448 27.60 -3.37 -24.61
C GLU A 448 27.90 -2.72 -23.25
N TYR A 449 27.28 -1.58 -22.95
CA TYR A 449 27.60 -0.79 -21.77
C TYR A 449 27.24 -1.50 -20.45
N LEU A 450 26.25 -2.39 -20.45
CA LEU A 450 25.98 -3.27 -19.29
C LEU A 450 27.17 -4.19 -18.97
N LEU A 451 27.96 -4.58 -19.97
CA LEU A 451 29.19 -5.35 -19.76
C LEU A 451 30.26 -4.47 -19.07
N VAL A 452 30.31 -3.19 -19.41
CA VAL A 452 31.20 -2.20 -18.77
C VAL A 452 30.80 -2.01 -17.31
N LEU A 453 29.51 -1.81 -17.03
CA LEU A 453 28.98 -1.70 -15.66
C LEU A 453 29.24 -2.98 -14.84
N SER A 454 29.02 -4.14 -15.45
CA SER A 454 29.29 -5.47 -14.86
C SER A 454 30.73 -5.59 -14.36
N ARG A 455 31.70 -5.17 -15.19
CA ARG A 455 33.12 -5.16 -14.82
C ARG A 455 33.44 -4.07 -13.79
N ALA A 456 32.98 -2.85 -14.01
CA ALA A 456 33.30 -1.71 -13.14
C ALA A 456 32.75 -1.86 -11.72
N PHE A 457 31.57 -2.47 -11.57
CA PHE A 457 30.89 -2.63 -10.29
C PHE A 457 31.05 -4.04 -9.69
N CYS A 458 31.71 -4.95 -10.40
CA CYS A 458 31.84 -6.37 -10.04
C CYS A 458 30.48 -7.03 -9.78
N ILE A 459 29.59 -6.91 -10.74
CA ILE A 459 28.26 -7.52 -10.69
C ILE A 459 28.11 -8.38 -11.93
N PRO A 460 27.74 -9.67 -11.81
CA PRO A 460 27.46 -10.48 -12.99
C PRO A 460 26.42 -9.78 -13.86
N ARG A 461 26.64 -9.75 -15.19
CA ARG A 461 25.67 -9.12 -16.10
C ARG A 461 24.27 -9.70 -15.96
N SER A 462 24.13 -10.98 -15.58
CA SER A 462 22.84 -11.62 -15.32
C SER A 462 22.07 -11.01 -14.15
N ALA A 463 22.76 -10.41 -13.17
CA ALA A 463 22.15 -9.70 -12.04
C ALA A 463 21.92 -8.20 -12.32
N LEU A 464 22.29 -7.70 -13.50
CA LEU A 464 22.07 -6.31 -13.90
C LEU A 464 20.87 -6.22 -14.84
N ALA A 465 19.84 -5.51 -14.37
CA ALA A 465 18.68 -5.16 -15.17
C ALA A 465 18.62 -3.64 -15.33
N VAL A 466 18.62 -3.16 -16.57
CA VAL A 466 18.22 -1.78 -16.83
C VAL A 466 16.71 -1.72 -16.76
N THR A 467 16.19 -1.04 -15.73
CA THR A 467 14.76 -0.89 -15.53
C THR A 467 14.19 0.32 -16.27
N ARG A 468 15.01 1.34 -16.54
CA ARG A 468 14.66 2.44 -17.48
C ARG A 468 15.92 3.04 -18.11
N MET A 469 15.79 3.53 -19.34
CA MET A 469 16.71 4.50 -19.96
C MET A 469 15.92 5.75 -20.35
N THR A 470 16.50 6.94 -20.16
CA THR A 470 15.86 8.26 -20.36
C THR A 470 16.94 9.32 -20.62
N HIS A 471 16.56 10.58 -20.76
CA HIS A 471 17.48 11.71 -20.84
C HIS A 471 17.13 12.77 -19.81
N ASP A 472 18.15 13.45 -19.28
CA ASP A 472 17.93 14.65 -18.47
C ASP A 472 17.65 15.89 -19.35
N GLY A 473 17.39 17.03 -18.70
CA GLY A 473 17.14 18.30 -19.40
C GLY A 473 18.32 18.83 -20.22
N GLU A 474 19.54 18.33 -19.97
CA GLU A 474 20.77 18.69 -20.71
C GLU A 474 21.00 17.74 -21.91
N GLY A 475 20.24 16.63 -21.98
CA GLY A 475 20.32 15.62 -23.01
C GLY A 475 21.36 14.54 -22.72
N HIS A 476 21.82 14.42 -21.48
CA HIS A 476 22.59 13.28 -20.98
C HIS A 476 21.69 12.07 -20.86
N GLN A 477 22.22 10.89 -21.16
CA GLN A 477 21.46 9.67 -20.93
C GLN A 477 21.39 9.38 -19.43
N VAL A 478 20.23 8.96 -18.95
CA VAL A 478 20.01 8.53 -17.56
C VAL A 478 19.51 7.10 -17.60
N ILE A 479 20.11 6.22 -16.81
CA ILE A 479 19.69 4.81 -16.68
C ILE A 479 19.29 4.55 -15.25
N TYR A 480 18.20 3.84 -15.06
CA TYR A 480 17.83 3.25 -13.79
C TYR A 480 18.23 1.78 -13.83
N LEU A 481 19.12 1.39 -12.93
CA LEU A 481 19.76 0.09 -12.87
C LEU A 481 19.29 -0.63 -11.61
N SER A 482 18.65 -1.78 -11.77
CA SER A 482 18.37 -2.70 -10.67
C SER A 482 19.43 -3.80 -10.63
N ILE A 483 19.80 -4.15 -9.41
CA ILE A 483 20.75 -5.21 -9.09
C ILE A 483 19.94 -6.32 -8.43
N LEU A 484 20.04 -7.53 -8.95
CA LEU A 484 19.23 -8.70 -8.56
C LEU A 484 20.15 -9.88 -8.24
N CYS A 485 21.04 -9.70 -7.26
CA CYS A 485 21.99 -10.75 -6.89
C CYS A 485 21.29 -11.97 -6.27
N GLU A 486 20.19 -11.75 -5.55
CA GLU A 486 19.43 -12.79 -4.85
C GLU A 486 18.73 -13.75 -5.81
N GLU A 487 18.39 -13.31 -7.03
CA GLU A 487 17.78 -14.15 -8.07
C GLU A 487 18.75 -15.20 -8.64
N LEU A 488 20.06 -15.08 -8.36
CA LEU A 488 21.06 -16.07 -8.77
C LEU A 488 21.09 -17.31 -7.84
N GLY A 489 20.28 -17.33 -6.78
CA GLY A 489 20.18 -18.43 -5.82
C GLY A 489 21.25 -18.40 -4.72
N ASP A 490 21.32 -19.47 -3.93
CA ASP A 490 22.16 -19.55 -2.71
C ASP A 490 23.67 -19.36 -2.94
N ALA A 491 24.13 -19.50 -4.18
CA ALA A 491 25.53 -19.30 -4.59
C ALA A 491 25.79 -17.93 -5.22
N ALA A 492 24.95 -16.94 -4.95
CA ALA A 492 25.08 -15.59 -5.49
C ALA A 492 26.49 -15.01 -5.23
N PRO A 493 27.22 -14.57 -6.27
CA PRO A 493 28.57 -14.02 -6.12
C PRO A 493 28.58 -12.57 -5.61
N CYS A 494 27.43 -12.00 -5.28
CA CYS A 494 27.25 -10.62 -4.83
C CYS A 494 26.02 -10.50 -3.91
N ASP A 495 25.88 -9.36 -3.26
CA ASP A 495 24.72 -8.95 -2.46
C ASP A 495 24.16 -7.63 -3.02
N THR A 496 22.84 -7.54 -3.22
CA THR A 496 22.23 -6.38 -3.88
C THR A 496 22.39 -5.11 -3.07
N VAL A 497 22.13 -5.17 -1.76
CA VAL A 497 22.17 -4.01 -0.88
C VAL A 497 23.60 -3.47 -0.79
N GLU A 498 24.56 -4.37 -0.61
CA GLU A 498 25.98 -4.02 -0.56
C GLU A 498 26.45 -3.36 -1.87
N ARG A 499 26.13 -3.96 -3.03
CA ARG A 499 26.53 -3.41 -4.34
C ARG A 499 25.91 -2.04 -4.61
N GLN A 500 24.65 -1.83 -4.22
CA GLN A 500 24.00 -0.53 -4.35
C GLN A 500 24.72 0.55 -3.53
N ASN A 501 25.02 0.25 -2.26
CA ASN A 501 25.70 1.19 -1.37
C ASN A 501 27.15 1.44 -1.79
N TYR A 502 27.83 0.45 -2.36
CA TYR A 502 29.16 0.62 -2.96
C TYR A 502 29.12 1.64 -4.10
N ILE A 503 28.23 1.47 -5.08
CA ILE A 503 28.11 2.37 -6.24
C ILE A 503 27.74 3.79 -5.80
N LEU A 504 26.86 3.94 -4.80
CA LEU A 504 26.53 5.25 -4.23
C LEU A 504 27.70 5.88 -3.49
N THR A 505 28.55 5.08 -2.84
CA THR A 505 29.79 5.57 -2.21
C THR A 505 30.76 6.08 -3.28
N LEU A 506 30.87 5.40 -4.42
CA LEU A 506 31.63 5.90 -5.57
C LEU A 506 31.10 7.26 -6.04
N GLY A 507 29.78 7.41 -6.12
CA GLY A 507 29.12 8.67 -6.49
C GLY A 507 29.42 9.81 -5.51
N LYS A 508 29.25 9.57 -4.21
CA LYS A 508 29.56 10.56 -3.15
C LYS A 508 31.03 10.98 -3.12
N SER A 509 31.93 10.07 -3.49
CA SER A 509 33.38 10.32 -3.51
C SER A 509 33.90 10.92 -4.82
N ASN A 510 33.05 11.11 -5.84
CA ASN A 510 33.45 11.46 -7.20
C ASN A 510 34.61 10.58 -7.71
N SER A 511 34.49 9.27 -7.51
CA SER A 511 35.52 8.30 -7.89
C SER A 511 35.82 8.33 -9.38
N THR A 512 37.10 8.21 -9.76
CA THR A 512 37.51 8.13 -11.17
C THR A 512 36.88 6.95 -11.88
N ILE A 513 36.52 5.87 -11.16
CA ILE A 513 35.83 4.70 -11.73
C ILE A 513 34.54 5.12 -12.46
N LEU A 514 33.79 6.09 -11.94
CA LEU A 514 32.57 6.58 -12.55
C LEU A 514 32.86 7.47 -13.77
N SER A 515 33.80 8.41 -13.64
CA SER A 515 34.16 9.29 -14.76
C SER A 515 34.81 8.54 -15.92
N ASP A 516 35.61 7.51 -15.63
CA ASP A 516 36.33 6.70 -16.63
C ASP A 516 35.37 5.88 -17.51
N ILE A 517 34.21 5.51 -16.96
CA ILE A 517 33.14 4.86 -17.73
C ILE A 517 32.14 5.88 -18.28
N GLY A 518 32.20 7.15 -17.88
CA GLY A 518 31.32 8.21 -18.40
C GLY A 518 30.04 8.43 -17.59
N ILE A 519 30.00 8.01 -16.31
CA ILE A 519 28.93 8.34 -15.36
C ILE A 519 29.24 9.68 -14.69
N LEU A 520 28.32 10.65 -14.84
CA LEU A 520 28.35 11.96 -14.20
C LEU A 520 27.84 11.92 -12.75
N SER A 521 26.75 11.19 -12.50
CA SER A 521 26.15 11.13 -11.16
C SER A 521 25.44 9.80 -10.90
N VAL A 522 25.33 9.45 -9.62
CA VAL A 522 24.66 8.25 -9.12
C VAL A 522 23.74 8.66 -7.97
N GLU A 523 22.46 8.30 -8.07
CA GLU A 523 21.46 8.49 -7.02
C GLU A 523 20.75 7.17 -6.74
N GLY A 524 20.37 6.91 -5.49
CA GLY A 524 19.59 5.74 -5.14
C GLY A 524 18.10 6.07 -5.17
N SER A 525 17.28 5.27 -5.85
CA SER A 525 15.83 5.42 -5.90
C SER A 525 15.13 4.34 -5.07
N ARG A 526 14.13 4.76 -4.28
CA ARG A 526 13.28 3.86 -3.48
C ARG A 526 11.95 3.50 -4.19
N HIS A 527 11.75 3.91 -5.43
CA HIS A 527 10.47 3.81 -6.14
C HIS A 527 10.53 2.77 -7.28
N LEU A 528 9.43 2.02 -7.48
CA LEU A 528 9.40 0.79 -8.32
C LEU A 528 8.94 1.03 -9.77
N PHE A 529 8.17 2.08 -10.05
CA PHE A 529 7.38 2.15 -11.29
C PHE A 529 8.09 2.83 -12.46
N ALA A 530 8.70 2.04 -13.32
CA ALA A 530 9.23 2.46 -14.62
C ALA A 530 8.12 2.82 -15.60
N PHE A 531 8.06 4.06 -16.10
CA PHE A 531 7.66 4.37 -17.48
C PHE A 531 8.38 5.64 -17.97
N GLY A 532 8.35 5.94 -19.27
CA GLY A 532 9.31 6.84 -19.93
C GLY A 532 9.02 8.34 -20.00
N ASP A 533 9.89 9.15 -19.42
CA ASP A 533 10.23 10.47 -19.98
C ASP A 533 11.33 10.24 -21.01
N ASP A 534 11.01 9.87 -22.25
CA ASP A 534 11.76 10.58 -23.27
C ASP A 534 11.15 11.98 -23.21
N THR A 535 11.82 12.92 -22.52
CA THR A 535 11.73 14.29 -23.00
C THR A 535 12.06 14.14 -24.47
N VAL A 536 11.11 14.38 -25.36
CA VAL A 536 11.39 14.45 -26.78
C VAL A 536 12.41 15.57 -26.88
N THR A 537 13.69 15.21 -26.78
CA THR A 537 14.79 16.06 -27.15
C THR A 537 14.63 16.12 -28.65
N MET A 538 13.76 17.02 -29.10
CA MET A 538 13.83 17.62 -30.41
C MET A 538 15.15 18.41 -30.45
N LYS A 539 16.29 17.71 -30.32
CA LYS A 539 17.57 18.13 -30.88
C LYS A 539 17.36 18.07 -32.38
N GLY A 540 16.82 19.16 -32.88
CA GLY A 540 16.44 19.29 -34.26
C GLY A 540 15.39 20.36 -34.38
N THR A 541 15.84 21.58 -34.61
CA THR A 541 15.09 22.77 -35.02
C THR A 541 14.14 22.55 -36.22
N GLY A 542 13.98 21.32 -36.73
CA GLY A 542 12.97 20.92 -37.71
C GLY A 542 11.60 20.56 -37.10
N GLY A 543 11.50 20.26 -35.81
CA GLY A 543 10.23 19.84 -35.20
C GLY A 543 9.14 20.93 -35.18
N ARG A 544 9.54 22.17 -34.86
CA ARG A 544 8.65 23.35 -34.97
C ARG A 544 8.24 23.61 -36.42
N VAL A 545 9.13 23.40 -37.39
CA VAL A 545 8.82 23.58 -38.82
C VAL A 545 7.82 22.52 -39.28
N VAL A 546 7.97 21.26 -38.86
CA VAL A 546 7.06 20.17 -39.20
C VAL A 546 5.69 20.36 -38.55
N THR A 547 5.61 20.77 -37.27
CA THR A 547 4.32 21.07 -36.64
C THR A 547 3.64 22.27 -37.29
N LEU A 548 4.38 23.35 -37.60
CA LEU A 548 3.84 24.48 -38.36
C LEU A 548 3.36 24.08 -39.75
N LEU A 549 4.10 23.21 -40.45
CA LEU A 549 3.72 22.67 -41.75
C LEU A 549 2.48 21.78 -41.65
N ILE A 550 2.34 20.94 -40.62
CA ILE A 550 1.16 20.10 -40.41
C ILE A 550 -0.05 20.99 -40.09
N THR A 551 0.09 22.00 -39.22
CA THR A 551 -1.01 22.94 -38.94
C THR A 551 -1.37 23.79 -40.16
N CYS A 552 -0.39 24.22 -40.96
CA CYS A 552 -0.66 24.90 -42.22
C CYS A 552 -1.35 23.96 -43.22
N ALA A 553 -0.92 22.70 -43.31
CA ALA A 553 -1.53 21.71 -44.18
C ALA A 553 -2.98 21.42 -43.78
N THR A 554 -3.28 21.28 -42.49
CA THR A 554 -4.65 21.06 -42.02
C THR A 554 -5.54 22.28 -42.25
N VAL A 555 -5.05 23.50 -42.01
CA VAL A 555 -5.80 24.73 -42.33
C VAL A 555 -6.06 24.84 -43.84
N VAL A 556 -5.07 24.53 -44.68
CA VAL A 556 -5.24 24.51 -46.14
C VAL A 556 -6.24 23.43 -46.57
N LEU A 557 -6.22 22.25 -45.94
CA LEU A 557 -7.12 21.14 -46.26
C LEU A 557 -8.57 21.45 -45.84
N VAL A 558 -8.77 22.05 -44.66
CA VAL A 558 -10.07 22.53 -44.20
C VAL A 558 -10.59 23.67 -45.07
N ALA A 559 -9.74 24.64 -45.42
CA ALA A 559 -10.11 25.72 -46.35
C ALA A 559 -10.43 25.17 -47.74
N ALA A 560 -9.66 24.21 -48.25
CA ALA A 560 -9.93 23.55 -49.53
C ALA A 560 -11.23 22.75 -49.50
N MET A 561 -11.55 22.07 -48.39
CA MET A 561 -12.84 21.40 -48.23
C MET A 561 -14.01 22.38 -48.14
N ALA A 562 -13.85 23.51 -47.45
CA ALA A 562 -14.86 24.57 -47.40
C ALA A 562 -15.07 25.20 -48.78
N VAL A 563 -13.99 25.54 -49.50
CA VAL A 563 -14.05 26.08 -50.87
C VAL A 563 -14.65 25.04 -51.82
N TYR A 564 -14.28 23.77 -51.72
CA TYR A 564 -14.88 22.69 -52.50
C TYR A 564 -16.38 22.56 -52.20
N GLY A 565 -16.78 22.62 -50.93
CA GLY A 565 -18.18 22.62 -50.51
C GLY A 565 -18.97 23.80 -51.11
N VAL A 566 -18.40 25.01 -51.09
CA VAL A 566 -19.00 26.22 -51.66
C VAL A 566 -19.08 26.13 -53.19
N LEU A 567 -18.03 25.67 -53.86
CA LEU A 567 -18.01 25.49 -55.32
C LEU A 567 -19.03 24.44 -55.76
N LYS A 568 -19.09 23.31 -55.07
CA LYS A 568 -20.05 22.24 -55.35
C LYS A 568 -21.49 22.69 -55.08
N TYR A 569 -21.71 23.50 -54.04
CA TYR A 569 -23.00 24.15 -53.81
C TYR A 569 -23.36 25.09 -54.96
N ARG A 570 -22.40 25.86 -55.47
CA ARG A 570 -22.60 26.76 -56.62
C ARG A 570 -22.91 26.03 -57.92
N GLU A 571 -22.17 24.96 -58.23
CA GLU A 571 -22.43 24.11 -59.41
C GLU A 571 -23.82 23.46 -59.33
N ASN A 572 -24.17 22.86 -58.19
CA ASN A 572 -25.48 22.28 -58.00
C ASN A 572 -26.59 23.33 -58.14
N ARG A 573 -26.40 24.53 -57.57
CA ARG A 573 -27.36 25.64 -57.70
C ARG A 573 -27.53 26.07 -59.16
N GLN A 574 -26.46 26.17 -59.94
CA GLN A 574 -26.55 26.46 -61.38
C GLN A 574 -27.27 25.36 -62.16
N TYR A 575 -27.05 24.09 -61.80
CA TYR A 575 -27.78 22.96 -62.38
C TYR A 575 -29.29 23.06 -62.12
N PHE A 576 -29.72 23.41 -60.90
CA PHE A 576 -31.15 23.55 -60.59
C PHE A 576 -31.81 24.76 -61.29
N ILE A 577 -31.09 25.87 -61.44
CA ILE A 577 -31.60 27.05 -62.18
C ILE A 577 -31.74 26.74 -63.68
N GLN A 578 -30.80 25.96 -64.27
CA GLN A 578 -30.88 25.58 -65.69
C GLN A 578 -32.05 24.65 -66.02
N PHE A 579 -32.56 23.90 -65.04
CA PHE A 579 -33.72 23.03 -65.20
C PHE A 579 -35.06 23.68 -64.83
N GLY A 580 -35.09 25.01 -64.67
CA GLY A 580 -36.32 25.79 -64.63
C GLY A 580 -36.99 25.90 -63.26
N ASN A 581 -36.25 25.63 -62.17
CA ASN A 581 -36.74 25.94 -60.83
C ASN A 581 -36.42 27.41 -60.49
N ASP A 582 -37.43 28.18 -60.12
CA ASP A 582 -37.29 29.56 -59.64
C ASP A 582 -36.52 29.61 -58.31
N ASP A 583 -35.75 30.68 -58.08
CA ASP A 583 -34.81 30.85 -56.95
C ASP A 583 -35.46 30.55 -55.57
N ALA A 584 -36.76 30.78 -55.41
CA ALA A 584 -37.50 30.53 -54.17
C ALA A 584 -37.69 29.04 -53.85
N GLU A 585 -37.84 28.17 -54.86
CA GLU A 585 -38.02 26.72 -54.62
C GLU A 585 -36.71 26.03 -54.23
N VAL A 586 -35.56 26.62 -54.57
CA VAL A 586 -34.24 26.08 -54.22
C VAL A 586 -33.89 26.41 -52.76
N GLU A 587 -34.33 27.54 -52.22
CA GLU A 587 -34.15 27.89 -50.80
C GLU A 587 -34.94 26.95 -49.88
N ASP A 588 -36.16 26.56 -50.27
CA ASP A 588 -37.03 25.68 -49.48
C ASP A 588 -36.53 24.22 -49.38
N MET A 589 -35.71 23.74 -50.32
CA MET A 589 -35.11 22.39 -50.21
C MET A 589 -34.07 22.27 -49.09
N TYR A 590 -33.48 23.39 -48.67
CA TYR A 590 -32.44 23.42 -47.63
C TYR A 590 -32.92 24.09 -46.34
N ALA A 591 -34.09 24.74 -46.34
CA ALA A 591 -34.73 25.19 -45.12
C ALA A 591 -35.28 23.98 -44.35
N ALA A 592 -34.62 23.63 -43.25
CA ALA A 592 -35.06 22.58 -42.34
C ALA A 592 -36.53 22.82 -41.97
N SER A 593 -37.38 21.88 -42.36
CA SER A 593 -38.82 21.91 -42.14
C SER A 593 -39.12 22.03 -40.65
N ASP A 594 -39.61 23.20 -40.26
CA ASP A 594 -40.11 23.49 -38.92
C ASP A 594 -41.57 22.98 -38.83
N PRO A 595 -41.85 21.86 -38.14
CA PRO A 595 -43.18 21.29 -38.10
C PRO A 595 -44.00 22.01 -37.02
N LYS A 596 -44.93 22.84 -37.49
CA LYS A 596 -46.08 23.30 -36.70
C LYS A 596 -46.93 22.11 -36.22
N ASN A 597 -47.28 22.16 -34.93
CA ASN A 597 -48.43 21.52 -34.26
C ASN A 597 -48.50 19.98 -34.18
N THR A 598 -48.26 19.43 -32.97
CA THR A 598 -49.30 18.72 -32.16
C THR A 598 -48.77 18.32 -30.76
N GLU A 599 -49.38 18.94 -29.74
CA GLU A 599 -49.75 18.43 -28.41
C GLU A 599 -48.83 17.58 -27.50
N ASN A 600 -48.66 18.12 -26.28
CA ASN A 600 -48.69 17.46 -24.96
C ASN A 600 -47.50 16.58 -24.49
N LYS A 601 -46.59 17.19 -23.69
CA LYS A 601 -46.42 16.97 -22.23
C LYS A 601 -45.08 17.53 -21.71
N GLY A 602 -45.17 18.45 -20.75
CA GLY A 602 -44.24 18.54 -19.60
C GLY A 602 -42.94 19.35 -19.79
N PRO A 603 -42.47 20.08 -18.76
CA PRO A 603 -41.45 21.12 -18.90
C PRO A 603 -40.03 20.55 -18.84
N LEU A 604 -39.19 20.94 -19.79
CA LEU A 604 -37.74 20.82 -19.68
C LEU A 604 -37.15 22.18 -19.25
N PRO A 605 -36.32 22.22 -18.20
CA PRO A 605 -35.80 23.45 -17.63
C PRO A 605 -34.71 24.07 -18.51
N VAL A 606 -35.01 25.29 -18.97
CA VAL A 606 -34.23 26.52 -18.79
C VAL A 606 -32.72 26.37 -18.51
N LYS A 607 -31.95 26.63 -19.58
CA LYS A 607 -30.96 27.72 -19.73
C LYS A 607 -29.66 27.63 -18.90
N ASP A 608 -28.63 27.11 -19.56
CA ASP A 608 -27.24 27.47 -19.31
C ASP A 608 -27.06 28.96 -19.65
N ALA A 609 -27.14 29.79 -18.62
CA ALA A 609 -26.79 31.19 -18.69
C ALA A 609 -25.26 31.32 -18.70
N VAL A 610 -24.73 31.60 -19.88
CA VAL A 610 -23.44 32.24 -20.09
C VAL A 610 -23.46 33.60 -19.36
N ILE A 611 -22.51 33.81 -18.44
CA ILE A 611 -22.13 35.12 -17.87
C ILE A 611 -20.66 35.26 -18.22
N GLU A 612 -20.38 35.92 -19.34
CA GLU A 612 -19.92 37.32 -19.46
C GLU A 612 -18.51 37.57 -18.91
N VAL A 613 -17.68 37.97 -19.87
CA VAL A 613 -16.31 38.46 -19.76
C VAL A 613 -16.41 39.98 -19.54
N GLU A 614 -15.74 40.50 -18.52
CA GLU A 614 -15.39 41.92 -18.45
C GLU A 614 -13.86 42.08 -18.49
N GLU A 615 -13.45 42.79 -19.55
CA GLU A 615 -12.14 43.30 -20.03
C GLU A 615 -11.00 42.32 -20.36
#